data_AF-A0A9E4ECX9-F1
#
_entry.id   AF-A0A9E4ECX9-F1
#
_cell.length_a   1.000
_cell.length_b   1.000
_cell.length_c   1.000
_cell.angle_alpha   90.00
_cell.angle_beta   90.00
_cell.angle_gamma   90.00
#
_symmetry.space_group_name_H-M   'P 1'
#
loop_
_entity.id
_entity.type
_entity.pdbx_description
1 polymer ?
#
loop_
_entity_poly.entity_id
_entity_poly.type
_entity_poly.pdbx_seq_one_letter_code
_entity_poly.pdbx_strand_id
1 'polypeptide(L)'
;MRVQFQSYNGYACLLLGLTCLYYGCSLGQNWSQNYAQLPGVTASDPAIIDGKTETIGQSQRKKGSGSALIDLDIPSEAIVYLPEKKALYRIVIHSSNLEEFEVMAYNSRGEWDKIYDLRSNKDSIIDIRFKKVVTTTGIKLVVHRTTEDAARRRENVQIRRENVEIKEGQVRRGRLLYRITGPTTALAKIAEIELYGYVN
;
A
#
# COMPACT_ATOMS: atom_id res chain seq x y z
N MET A 1 77.66 12.85 43.25
CA MET A 1 76.33 13.37 42.86
C MET A 1 75.98 12.86 41.47
N ARG A 2 74.99 11.97 41.34
CA ARG A 2 74.40 11.56 40.06
C ARG A 2 72.90 11.82 40.15
N VAL A 3 72.39 12.70 39.30
CA VAL A 3 70.97 13.05 39.20
C VAL A 3 70.28 12.01 38.32
N GLN A 4 69.22 11.38 38.85
CA GLN A 4 68.32 10.52 38.08
C GLN A 4 67.30 11.40 37.34
N PHE A 5 67.15 11.19 36.04
CA PHE A 5 66.00 11.69 35.28
C PHE A 5 64.95 10.59 35.17
N GLN A 6 63.83 10.76 35.87
CA GLN A 6 62.62 9.96 35.69
C GLN A 6 61.92 10.41 34.41
N SER A 7 61.85 9.52 33.42
CA SER A 7 61.02 9.66 32.24
C SER A 7 59.64 9.05 32.52
N TYR A 8 58.74 9.81 33.13
CA TYR A 8 57.31 9.54 33.11
C TYR A 8 56.63 10.63 32.27
N ASN A 9 55.74 10.22 31.35
CA ASN A 9 54.73 11.01 30.62
C ASN A 9 54.87 10.99 29.09
N GLY A 10 54.22 10.02 28.45
CA GLY A 10 53.94 10.09 27.01
C GLY A 10 52.87 9.11 26.54
N TYR A 11 52.77 7.94 27.19
CA TYR A 11 51.88 6.87 26.72
C TYR A 11 50.45 6.92 27.26
N ALA A 12 50.18 7.64 28.35
CA ALA A 12 48.86 7.67 28.97
C ALA A 12 47.82 8.50 28.16
N CYS A 13 48.25 9.56 27.46
CA CYS A 13 47.33 10.41 26.69
C CYS A 13 46.93 9.80 25.33
N LEU A 14 47.76 8.96 24.72
CA LEU A 14 47.45 8.34 23.43
C LEU A 14 46.45 7.17 23.54
N LEU A 15 46.41 6.50 24.69
CA LEU A 15 45.48 5.38 24.92
C LEU A 15 44.05 5.83 25.27
N LEU A 16 43.87 7.03 25.82
CA LEU A 16 42.54 7.59 26.13
C LEU A 16 41.83 8.21 24.91
N GLY A 17 42.58 8.64 23.89
CA GLY A 17 42.00 9.17 22.65
C GLY A 17 41.41 8.10 21.72
N LEU A 18 41.97 6.89 21.74
CA LEU A 18 41.54 5.80 20.85
C LEU A 18 40.26 5.09 21.32
N THR A 19 39.94 5.12 22.61
CA THR A 19 38.74 4.48 23.17
C THR A 19 37.44 5.24 22.88
N CYS A 20 37.52 6.53 22.54
CA CYS A 20 36.35 7.34 22.18
C CYS A 20 35.86 7.14 20.74
N LEU A 21 36.65 6.52 19.87
CA LEU A 21 36.26 6.26 18.47
C LEU A 21 35.46 4.94 18.30
N TYR A 22 35.39 4.11 19.33
CA TYR A 22 34.64 2.84 19.31
C TYR A 22 33.23 2.94 19.91
N TYR A 23 32.91 4.05 20.59
CA TYR A 23 31.53 4.42 20.92
C TYR A 23 30.96 5.31 19.82
N GLY A 24 31.05 4.83 18.57
CA GLY A 24 30.10 5.25 17.56
C GLY A 24 28.72 4.85 18.09
N CYS A 25 27.98 5.80 18.64
CA CYS A 25 26.57 5.66 18.91
C CYS A 25 25.90 5.24 17.59
N SER A 26 25.72 3.94 17.38
CA SER A 26 24.62 3.46 16.55
C SER A 26 23.35 3.78 17.35
N LEU A 27 22.93 5.04 17.30
CA LEU A 27 21.54 5.41 17.51
C LEU A 27 20.75 4.69 16.42
N GLY A 28 20.53 3.40 16.61
CA GLY A 28 19.65 2.59 15.79
C GLY A 28 18.30 3.27 15.83
N GLN A 29 17.83 3.70 14.68
CA GLN A 29 16.53 4.33 14.56
C GLN A 29 15.47 3.32 15.00
N ASN A 30 14.94 3.51 16.21
CA ASN A 30 13.87 2.66 16.72
C ASN A 30 12.58 2.98 15.97
N TRP A 31 12.02 1.95 15.33
CA TRP A 31 10.75 2.04 14.63
C TRP A 31 9.60 2.19 15.62
N SER A 32 8.56 2.92 15.22
CA SER A 32 7.33 2.95 16.00
C SER A 32 6.69 1.57 16.07
N GLN A 33 5.79 1.39 17.03
CA GLN A 33 4.79 0.31 16.94
C GLN A 33 3.94 0.50 15.68
N ASN A 34 3.33 -0.59 15.19
CA ASN A 34 2.41 -0.53 14.05
C ASN A 34 1.23 0.38 14.40
N TYR A 35 1.16 1.56 13.78
CA TYR A 35 0.11 2.52 14.02
C TYR A 35 -1.26 2.05 13.58
N ALA A 36 -1.36 1.04 12.70
CA ALA A 36 -2.63 0.44 12.33
C ALA A 36 -3.29 -0.33 13.50
N GLN A 37 -2.50 -0.73 14.50
CA GLN A 37 -2.96 -1.49 15.67
C GLN A 37 -3.27 -0.61 16.90
N LEU A 38 -3.23 0.71 16.75
CA LEU A 38 -3.53 1.63 17.86
C LEU A 38 -5.03 1.64 18.19
N PRO A 39 -5.41 1.87 19.47
CA PRO A 39 -6.80 2.04 19.84
C PRO A 39 -7.47 3.18 19.06
N GLY A 40 -8.65 2.93 18.51
CA GLY A 40 -9.42 3.92 17.75
C GLY A 40 -9.06 4.04 16.27
N VAL A 41 -8.11 3.24 15.78
CA VAL A 41 -7.89 3.07 14.33
C VAL A 41 -9.09 2.35 13.72
N THR A 42 -9.50 2.78 12.54
CA THR A 42 -10.58 2.11 11.79
C THR A 42 -10.14 1.84 10.36
N ALA A 43 -10.75 0.86 9.72
CA ALA A 43 -10.50 0.51 8.34
C ALA A 43 -11.81 0.29 7.58
N SER A 44 -11.75 0.40 6.25
CA SER A 44 -12.87 0.05 5.37
C SER A 44 -13.29 -1.41 5.57
N ASP A 45 -12.31 -2.29 5.76
CA ASP A 45 -12.50 -3.68 6.19
C ASP A 45 -11.60 -3.92 7.41
N PRO A 46 -12.14 -4.19 8.62
CA PRO A 46 -11.34 -4.37 9.83
C PRO A 46 -10.29 -5.48 9.74
N ALA A 47 -10.51 -6.49 8.89
CA ALA A 47 -9.56 -7.60 8.71
C ALA A 47 -8.23 -7.16 8.08
N ILE A 48 -8.13 -5.96 7.49
CA ILE A 48 -6.86 -5.46 6.91
C ILE A 48 -5.94 -4.82 7.96
N ILE A 49 -6.39 -4.69 9.20
CA ILE A 49 -5.65 -4.07 10.31
C ILE A 49 -5.86 -4.85 11.62
N ASP A 50 -6.11 -6.16 11.57
CA ASP A 50 -6.39 -6.96 12.77
C ASP A 50 -5.13 -7.62 13.35
N GLY A 51 -3.99 -7.47 12.68
CA GLY A 51 -2.68 -7.96 13.10
C GLY A 51 -2.49 -9.45 12.79
N LYS A 52 -3.38 -10.05 12.02
CA LYS A 52 -3.40 -11.48 11.69
C LYS A 52 -3.19 -11.68 10.20
N THR A 53 -1.99 -12.09 9.81
CA THR A 53 -1.67 -12.33 8.39
C THR A 53 -2.46 -13.49 7.76
N GLU A 54 -3.14 -14.30 8.57
CA GLU A 54 -4.03 -15.37 8.11
C GLU A 54 -5.45 -14.91 7.74
N THR A 55 -5.87 -13.72 8.18
CA THR A 55 -7.14 -13.13 7.76
C THR A 55 -6.95 -12.44 6.42
N ILE A 56 -8.02 -12.37 5.62
CA ILE A 56 -7.98 -11.73 4.30
C ILE A 56 -9.14 -10.76 4.24
N GLY A 57 -8.83 -9.48 4.42
CA GLY A 57 -9.74 -8.39 4.13
C GLY A 57 -9.79 -8.08 2.63
N GLN A 58 -10.78 -7.27 2.25
CA GLN A 58 -11.03 -6.88 0.86
C GLN A 58 -11.14 -5.37 0.70
N SER A 59 -10.53 -4.86 -0.38
CA SER A 59 -10.85 -3.51 -0.85
C SER A 59 -12.32 -3.40 -1.25
N GLN A 60 -12.89 -2.21 -1.20
CA GLN A 60 -14.30 -1.96 -1.50
C GLN A 60 -14.43 -1.09 -2.74
N ARG A 61 -15.42 -1.39 -3.59
CA ARG A 61 -15.74 -0.52 -4.74
C ARG A 61 -16.72 0.56 -4.29
N LYS A 62 -16.50 1.80 -4.73
CA LYS A 62 -17.51 2.86 -4.59
C LYS A 62 -18.79 2.45 -5.32
N LYS A 63 -19.95 2.82 -4.77
CA LYS A 63 -21.23 2.60 -5.47
C LYS A 63 -21.15 3.24 -6.85
N GLY A 64 -21.50 2.44 -7.86
CA GLY A 64 -21.50 2.88 -9.25
C GLY A 64 -22.41 4.08 -9.48
N SER A 65 -22.07 4.86 -10.50
CA SER A 65 -22.86 5.97 -11.02
C SER A 65 -24.19 5.52 -11.62
N GLY A 66 -24.39 4.22 -11.85
CA GLY A 66 -25.53 3.65 -12.56
C GLY A 66 -25.31 3.56 -14.09
N SER A 67 -24.19 4.08 -14.58
CA SER A 67 -23.78 3.96 -15.99
C SER A 67 -22.82 2.79 -16.16
N ALA A 68 -23.23 1.77 -16.94
CA ALA A 68 -22.42 0.59 -17.19
C ALA A 68 -21.03 0.89 -17.79
N LEU A 69 -20.88 2.00 -18.53
CA LEU A 69 -19.59 2.41 -19.11
C LEU A 69 -18.65 3.05 -18.08
N ILE A 70 -19.20 3.80 -17.13
CA ILE A 70 -18.42 4.49 -16.08
C ILE A 70 -18.08 3.50 -14.97
N ASP A 71 -18.99 2.57 -14.67
CA ASP A 71 -18.86 1.63 -13.56
C ASP A 71 -17.91 0.45 -13.87
N LEU A 72 -17.48 0.33 -15.13
CA LEU A 72 -16.55 -0.69 -15.60
C LEU A 72 -15.14 -0.56 -15.03
N ASP A 73 -14.71 0.68 -14.83
CA ASP A 73 -13.31 1.03 -14.51
C ASP A 73 -13.21 1.77 -13.16
N ILE A 74 -14.23 1.64 -12.30
CA ILE A 74 -14.15 2.19 -10.94
C ILE A 74 -13.15 1.34 -10.15
N PRO A 75 -12.02 1.92 -9.71
CA PRO A 75 -11.05 1.21 -8.90
C PRO A 75 -11.68 0.86 -7.53
N SER A 76 -11.21 -0.24 -6.95
CA SER A 76 -11.53 -0.54 -5.55
C SER A 76 -10.56 0.19 -4.63
N GLU A 77 -11.03 0.57 -3.45
CA GLU A 77 -10.28 1.33 -2.46
C GLU A 77 -10.26 0.58 -1.13
N ALA A 78 -9.13 0.60 -0.42
CA ALA A 78 -9.05 0.23 0.99
C ALA A 78 -8.58 1.45 1.79
N ILE A 79 -9.20 1.75 2.92
CA ILE A 79 -8.92 2.97 3.69
C ILE A 79 -8.62 2.60 5.13
N VAL A 80 -7.60 3.21 5.72
CA VAL A 80 -7.26 3.14 7.14
C VAL A 80 -7.26 4.55 7.70
N TYR A 81 -8.07 4.81 8.74
CA TYR A 81 -8.11 6.06 9.47
C TYR A 81 -7.44 5.92 10.82
N LEU A 82 -6.52 6.83 11.10
CA LEU A 82 -5.83 6.96 12.38
C LEU A 82 -6.62 7.90 13.29
N PRO A 83 -6.68 7.63 14.60
CA PRO A 83 -7.42 8.46 15.57
C PRO A 83 -6.81 9.86 15.73
N GLU A 84 -5.52 9.99 15.44
CA GLU A 84 -4.77 11.24 15.49
C GLU A 84 -3.73 11.30 14.39
N LYS A 85 -3.17 12.49 14.20
CA LYS A 85 -2.19 12.73 13.15
C LYS A 85 -0.87 12.03 13.47
N LYS A 86 -0.40 11.16 12.57
CA LYS A 86 0.87 10.44 12.71
C LYS A 86 1.84 10.77 11.58
N ALA A 87 3.12 10.74 11.92
CA ALA A 87 4.23 10.88 11.00
C ALA A 87 4.62 9.48 10.46
N LEU A 88 4.28 9.19 9.21
CA LEU A 88 4.55 7.92 8.55
C LEU A 88 5.85 7.99 7.74
N TYR A 89 6.63 6.91 7.83
CA TYR A 89 7.85 6.71 7.05
C TYR A 89 7.80 5.42 6.25
N ARG A 90 7.11 4.39 6.75
CA ARG A 90 7.05 3.08 6.11
C ARG A 90 5.64 2.52 6.17
N ILE A 91 5.23 1.86 5.09
CA ILE A 91 3.99 1.10 5.00
C ILE A 91 4.36 -0.30 4.52
N VAL A 92 3.85 -1.33 5.18
CA VAL A 92 3.97 -2.71 4.73
C VAL A 92 2.58 -3.20 4.36
N ILE A 93 2.41 -3.72 3.15
CA ILE A 93 1.15 -4.24 2.67
C ILE A 93 1.34 -5.73 2.37
N HIS A 94 0.57 -6.57 3.06
CA HIS A 94 0.49 -8.00 2.78
C HIS A 94 -0.72 -8.24 1.87
N SER A 95 -0.50 -8.73 0.65
CA SER A 95 -1.56 -8.96 -0.32
C SER A 95 -1.24 -10.14 -1.24
N SER A 96 -2.27 -10.90 -1.63
CA SER A 96 -2.09 -12.07 -2.50
C SER A 96 -2.30 -11.79 -3.99
N ASN A 97 -2.93 -10.67 -4.35
CA ASN A 97 -3.36 -10.42 -5.74
C ASN A 97 -3.14 -8.98 -6.22
N LEU A 98 -2.46 -8.12 -5.46
CA LEU A 98 -2.27 -6.71 -5.78
C LEU A 98 -1.14 -6.49 -6.80
N GLU A 99 -1.45 -5.95 -7.98
CA GLU A 99 -0.47 -5.73 -9.07
C GLU A 99 -0.18 -4.25 -9.34
N GLU A 100 -1.20 -3.42 -9.47
CA GLU A 100 -1.08 -1.98 -9.78
C GLU A 100 -1.94 -1.17 -8.82
N PHE A 101 -1.34 -0.20 -8.13
CA PHE A 101 -2.01 0.61 -7.14
C PHE A 101 -1.29 1.91 -6.84
N GLU A 102 -2.02 2.84 -6.23
CA GLU A 102 -1.46 4.03 -5.61
C GLU A 102 -1.84 4.11 -4.13
N VAL A 103 -0.97 4.76 -3.35
CA VAL A 103 -1.23 5.09 -1.95
C VAL A 103 -1.43 6.58 -1.85
N MET A 104 -2.49 6.99 -1.16
CA MET A 104 -2.83 8.37 -0.88
C MET A 104 -2.84 8.62 0.63
N ALA A 105 -2.45 9.83 1.04
CA ALA A 105 -2.57 10.32 2.40
C ALA A 105 -3.69 11.34 2.53
N TYR A 106 -4.40 11.32 3.65
CA TYR A 106 -5.39 12.33 3.98
C TYR A 106 -4.70 13.60 4.49
N ASN A 107 -4.91 14.71 3.80
CA ASN A 107 -4.26 15.98 4.08
C ASN A 107 -5.09 16.87 5.02
N SER A 108 -4.53 18.00 5.45
CA SER A 108 -5.22 18.94 6.36
C SER A 108 -6.37 19.71 5.72
N ARG A 109 -6.54 19.66 4.39
CA ARG A 109 -7.66 20.25 3.65
C ARG A 109 -8.85 19.30 3.53
N GLY A 110 -8.71 18.08 4.06
CA GLY A 110 -9.72 17.04 3.94
C GLY A 110 -9.71 16.32 2.60
N GLU A 111 -8.62 16.41 1.85
CA GLU A 111 -8.43 15.81 0.52
C GLU A 111 -7.43 14.65 0.58
N TRP A 112 -7.45 13.80 -0.45
CA TRP A 112 -6.51 12.70 -0.60
C TRP A 112 -5.39 13.08 -1.57
N ASP A 113 -4.15 13.12 -1.07
CA ASP A 113 -2.96 13.41 -1.87
C ASP A 113 -2.20 12.12 -2.17
N LYS A 114 -1.83 11.89 -3.44
CA LYS A 114 -1.01 10.74 -3.81
C LYS A 114 0.40 10.85 -3.22
N ILE A 115 0.82 9.81 -2.50
CA ILE A 115 2.15 9.72 -1.86
C ILE A 115 3.03 8.61 -2.45
N TYR A 116 2.42 7.62 -3.12
CA TYR A 116 3.14 6.51 -3.76
C TYR A 116 2.30 5.92 -4.89
N ASP A 117 2.98 5.31 -5.87
CA ASP A 117 2.39 4.68 -7.04
C ASP A 117 3.27 3.49 -7.43
N LEU A 118 2.65 2.33 -7.67
CA LEU A 118 3.32 1.11 -8.11
C LEU A 118 2.58 0.55 -9.31
N ARG A 119 3.30 0.48 -10.43
CA ARG A 119 2.74 0.10 -11.75
C ARG A 119 2.71 -1.39 -12.02
N SER A 120 3.53 -2.15 -11.29
CA SER A 120 3.60 -3.60 -11.42
C SER A 120 4.22 -4.16 -10.14
N ASN A 121 3.57 -5.18 -9.59
CA ASN A 121 4.00 -5.91 -8.42
C ASN A 121 3.77 -7.40 -8.63
N LYS A 122 4.67 -8.23 -8.11
CA LYS A 122 4.53 -9.68 -8.04
C LYS A 122 4.74 -10.22 -6.63
N ASP A 123 5.20 -9.37 -5.71
CA ASP A 123 5.54 -9.77 -4.35
C ASP A 123 4.27 -9.75 -3.49
N SER A 124 4.15 -10.72 -2.58
CA SER A 124 3.03 -10.76 -1.64
C SER A 124 3.18 -9.79 -0.48
N ILE A 125 4.39 -9.26 -0.27
CA ILE A 125 4.70 -8.29 0.78
C ILE A 125 5.32 -7.08 0.09
N ILE A 126 4.61 -5.96 0.09
CA ILE A 126 5.10 -4.70 -0.44
C ILE A 126 5.60 -3.83 0.72
N ASP A 127 6.92 -3.64 0.82
CA ASP A 127 7.57 -2.73 1.77
C ASP A 127 7.83 -1.36 1.13
N ILE A 128 6.99 -0.38 1.47
CA ILE A 128 7.05 0.98 0.95
C ILE A 128 7.79 1.85 1.97
N ARG A 129 8.92 2.43 1.55
CA ARG A 129 9.68 3.39 2.38
C ARG A 129 9.67 4.77 1.73
N PHE A 130 9.19 5.76 2.46
CA PHE A 130 9.09 7.13 1.97
C PHE A 130 10.42 7.86 2.10
N LYS A 131 10.78 8.65 1.08
CA LYS A 131 11.95 9.53 1.15
C LYS A 131 11.75 10.70 2.11
N LYS A 132 10.50 11.12 2.31
CA LYS A 132 10.09 12.21 3.20
C LYS A 132 8.96 11.70 4.09
N VAL A 133 8.98 12.09 5.36
CA VAL A 133 7.92 11.74 6.30
C VAL A 133 6.59 12.32 5.82
N VAL A 134 5.54 11.49 5.87
CA VAL A 134 4.17 11.84 5.48
C VAL A 134 3.34 11.97 6.75
N THR A 135 2.89 13.17 7.06
CA THR A 135 2.09 13.42 8.27
C THR A 135 0.59 13.42 7.93
N THR A 136 -0.15 12.41 8.40
CA THR A 136 -1.55 12.19 8.00
C THR A 136 -2.41 11.59 9.13
N THR A 137 -3.72 11.68 8.98
CA THR A 137 -4.72 10.95 9.80
C THR A 137 -5.36 9.79 9.04
N GLY A 138 -4.94 9.50 7.81
CA GLY A 138 -5.49 8.38 7.07
C GLY A 138 -4.70 8.02 5.82
N ILE A 139 -4.70 6.73 5.49
CA ILE A 139 -4.12 6.19 4.28
C ILE A 139 -5.21 5.55 3.45
N LYS A 140 -5.15 5.75 2.13
CA LYS A 140 -6.00 5.10 1.15
C LYS A 140 -5.14 4.37 0.14
N LEU A 141 -5.46 3.10 -0.08
CA LEU A 141 -4.96 2.29 -1.16
C LEU A 141 -5.99 2.29 -2.29
N VAL A 142 -5.62 2.80 -3.47
CA VAL A 142 -6.45 2.76 -4.68
C VAL A 142 -5.90 1.67 -5.59
N VAL A 143 -6.73 0.68 -5.88
CA VAL A 143 -6.36 -0.52 -6.63
C VAL A 143 -6.76 -0.35 -8.08
N HIS A 144 -5.77 -0.34 -8.97
CA HIS A 144 -5.99 -0.24 -10.41
C HIS A 144 -5.99 -1.61 -11.09
N ARG A 145 -5.19 -2.57 -10.58
CA ARG A 145 -5.12 -3.91 -11.14
C ARG A 145 -4.85 -4.99 -10.12
N THR A 146 -5.48 -6.13 -10.32
CA THR A 146 -5.21 -7.38 -9.60
C THR A 146 -4.91 -8.53 -10.56
N THR A 147 -4.23 -9.56 -10.05
CA THR A 147 -3.95 -10.80 -10.78
C THR A 147 -5.24 -11.54 -11.23
N GLU A 148 -6.37 -11.24 -10.58
CA GLU A 148 -7.67 -11.91 -10.80
C GLU A 148 -8.59 -11.16 -11.78
N ASP A 149 -8.21 -9.96 -12.24
CA ASP A 149 -9.02 -9.14 -13.14
C ASP A 149 -9.35 -9.87 -14.46
N ALA A 150 -8.39 -10.62 -15.01
CA ALA A 150 -8.60 -11.39 -16.23
C ALA A 150 -9.64 -12.51 -16.05
N ALA A 151 -9.69 -13.13 -14.88
CA ALA A 151 -10.72 -14.11 -14.56
C ALA A 151 -12.08 -13.41 -14.43
N ARG A 152 -12.13 -12.29 -13.71
CA ARG A 152 -13.36 -11.52 -13.50
C ARG A 152 -13.95 -10.95 -14.79
N ARG A 153 -13.10 -10.49 -15.70
CA ARG A 153 -13.51 -10.03 -17.04
C ARG A 153 -14.10 -11.16 -17.88
N ARG A 154 -13.52 -12.37 -17.84
CA ARG A 154 -14.07 -13.53 -18.57
C ARG A 154 -15.43 -13.96 -18.04
N GLU A 155 -15.65 -13.84 -16.73
CA GLU A 155 -16.94 -14.12 -16.10
C GLU A 155 -18.02 -13.11 -16.50
N ASN A 156 -17.68 -11.81 -16.49
CA ASN A 156 -18.66 -10.73 -16.63
C ASN A 156 -18.82 -10.15 -18.04
N VAL A 157 -17.97 -10.53 -18.99
CA VAL A 157 -18.08 -10.09 -20.39
C VAL A 157 -18.58 -11.24 -21.26
N GLN A 158 -19.84 -11.18 -21.67
CA GLN A 158 -20.44 -12.10 -22.62
C GLN A 158 -20.39 -11.50 -24.03
N ILE A 159 -19.89 -12.27 -24.99
CA ILE A 159 -19.89 -11.89 -26.40
C ILE A 159 -21.07 -12.58 -27.08
N ARG A 160 -22.03 -11.81 -27.58
CA ARG A 160 -23.14 -12.31 -28.40
C ARG A 160 -23.00 -11.79 -29.83
N ARG A 161 -23.40 -12.61 -30.80
CA ARG A 161 -23.58 -12.16 -32.18
C ARG A 161 -25.04 -11.88 -32.38
N GLU A 162 -25.36 -10.64 -32.71
CA GLU A 162 -26.68 -10.29 -33.19
C GLU A 162 -26.67 -10.43 -34.70
N ASN A 163 -27.48 -11.36 -35.21
CA ASN A 163 -27.69 -11.52 -36.63
C ASN A 163 -28.83 -10.59 -37.05
N VAL A 164 -28.66 -9.88 -38.16
CA VAL A 164 -29.70 -8.97 -38.68
C VAL A 164 -30.35 -9.64 -39.88
N GLU A 165 -31.67 -9.82 -39.82
CA GLU A 165 -32.47 -10.31 -40.93
C GLU A 165 -32.81 -9.14 -41.87
N ILE A 166 -32.47 -9.26 -43.15
CA ILE A 166 -32.49 -8.10 -44.09
C ILE A 166 -33.72 -8.15 -45.02
N LYS A 167 -34.24 -9.34 -45.34
CA LYS A 167 -35.53 -9.68 -46.00
C LYS A 167 -35.50 -11.16 -46.43
N GLU A 168 -36.67 -11.79 -46.57
CA GLU A 168 -36.84 -13.17 -47.11
C GLU A 168 -35.89 -14.23 -46.52
N GLY A 169 -35.81 -14.34 -45.19
CA GLY A 169 -35.05 -15.40 -44.53
C GLY A 169 -33.53 -15.34 -44.73
N GLN A 170 -33.00 -14.31 -45.39
CA GLN A 170 -31.56 -14.10 -45.52
C GLN A 170 -31.01 -13.41 -44.26
N VAL A 171 -30.14 -14.15 -43.55
CA VAL A 171 -29.46 -13.69 -42.35
C VAL A 171 -28.08 -13.15 -42.70
N ARG A 172 -27.83 -11.86 -42.47
CA ARG A 172 -26.48 -11.30 -42.55
C ARG A 172 -25.79 -11.46 -41.21
N ARG A 173 -24.52 -11.88 -41.26
CA ARG A 173 -23.63 -11.85 -40.10
C ARG A 173 -23.58 -10.42 -39.57
N GLY A 174 -24.26 -10.19 -38.45
CA GLY A 174 -24.33 -8.88 -37.82
C GLY A 174 -23.18 -8.64 -36.84
N ARG A 175 -23.31 -7.60 -36.03
CA ARG A 175 -22.23 -7.08 -35.18
C ARG A 175 -22.02 -7.95 -33.94
N LEU A 176 -20.78 -8.04 -33.49
CA LEU A 176 -20.45 -8.57 -32.16
C LEU A 176 -20.90 -7.56 -31.09
N LEU A 177 -21.81 -7.99 -30.23
CA LEU A 177 -22.26 -7.24 -29.06
C LEU A 177 -21.57 -7.78 -27.81
N TYR A 178 -20.96 -6.88 -27.06
CA TYR A 178 -20.42 -7.17 -25.74
C TYR A 178 -21.49 -6.83 -24.71
N ARG A 179 -21.94 -7.83 -23.96
CA ARG A 179 -22.84 -7.66 -22.82
C ARG A 179 -22.03 -7.80 -21.55
N ILE A 180 -22.05 -6.76 -20.73
CA ILE A 180 -21.34 -6.71 -19.46
C ILE A 180 -22.38 -6.92 -18.37
N THR A 181 -22.20 -7.98 -17.57
CA THR A 181 -23.16 -8.40 -16.55
C THR A 181 -22.74 -8.00 -15.13
N GLY A 182 -21.52 -7.50 -14.95
CA GLY A 182 -20.98 -7.10 -13.65
C GLY A 182 -19.60 -6.45 -13.75
N PRO A 183 -18.96 -6.15 -12.60
CA PRO A 183 -17.65 -5.50 -12.56
C PRO A 183 -16.57 -6.35 -13.22
N THR A 184 -15.70 -5.74 -14.02
CA THR A 184 -14.63 -6.48 -14.73
C THR A 184 -13.30 -6.51 -14.00
N THR A 185 -13.15 -5.74 -12.92
CA THR A 185 -12.01 -5.77 -12.01
C THR A 185 -12.36 -6.56 -10.75
N ALA A 186 -11.41 -7.32 -10.23
CA ALA A 186 -11.52 -8.01 -8.96
C ALA A 186 -11.10 -7.08 -7.81
N LEU A 187 -11.52 -7.42 -6.59
CA LEU A 187 -11.14 -6.68 -5.39
C LEU A 187 -9.74 -7.14 -4.96
N ALA A 188 -8.94 -6.21 -4.42
CA ALA A 188 -7.69 -6.59 -3.77
C ALA A 188 -7.99 -7.38 -2.49
N LYS A 189 -7.23 -8.46 -2.31
CA LYS A 189 -7.18 -9.32 -1.11
C LYS A 189 -5.99 -8.85 -0.28
N ILE A 190 -6.25 -8.28 0.87
CA ILE A 190 -5.26 -7.63 1.72
C ILE A 190 -5.30 -8.34 3.06
N ALA A 191 -4.20 -8.97 3.43
CA ALA A 191 -4.10 -9.68 4.70
C ALA A 191 -3.83 -8.72 5.85
N GLU A 192 -2.93 -7.76 5.66
CA GLU A 192 -2.61 -6.77 6.70
C GLU A 192 -2.00 -5.52 6.05
N ILE A 193 -2.30 -4.35 6.61
CA ILE A 193 -1.63 -3.07 6.33
C ILE A 193 -0.98 -2.59 7.63
N GLU A 194 0.34 -2.50 7.60
CA GLU A 194 1.14 -2.02 8.72
C GLU A 194 1.64 -0.60 8.44
N LEU A 195 1.56 0.27 9.43
CA LEU A 195 1.92 1.68 9.34
C LEU A 195 3.00 2.01 10.36
N TYR A 196 4.15 2.51 9.91
CA TYR A 196 5.29 2.79 10.77
C TYR A 196 5.81 4.22 10.59
N GLY A 197 6.16 4.82 11.72
CA GLY A 197 6.84 6.10 11.84
C GLY A 197 8.13 5.98 12.64
N TYR A 198 8.64 7.14 13.06
CA TYR A 198 9.73 7.22 14.01
C TYR A 198 9.18 7.30 15.43
N VAL A 199 9.87 6.63 16.36
CA VAL A 199 9.65 6.86 17.79
C VAL A 199 10.22 8.24 18.12
N ASN A 200 9.37 9.14 18.59
CA ASN A 200 9.81 10.39 19.22
C ASN A 200 10.23 10.13 20.66
#